data_AF-A0A1V6K2Q1-F1
#
_entry.id   AF-A0A1V6K2Q1-F1
#
_cell.length_a   1.000
_cell.length_b   1.000
_cell.length_c   1.000
_cell.angle_alpha   90.00
_cell.angle_beta   90.00
_cell.angle_gamma   90.00
#
_symmetry.space_group_name_H-M   'P 1'
#
loop_
_entity.id
_entity.type
_entity.pdbx_description
1 polymer ?
#
loop_
_entity_poly.entity_id
_entity_poly.type
_entity_poly.pdbx_seq_one_letter_code
_entity_poly.pdbx_strand_id
1 'polypeptide(L)'
;MDALDGLPPVKVHCSVLAADTLQSAISNYEIAHGLKEVPNFGKATIEEELRKIIYPQVGEDIISLKMVKYIGFQDGEVTIDMNIMKFDQWRDNIAEEIREHLQKYPEVKKITINFP
;
A
#
# COMPACT_ATOMS: atom_id res chain seq x y z
N MET A 1 -17.43 0.49 52.33
CA MET A 1 -17.49 1.88 51.84
C MET A 1 -16.64 1.94 50.59
N ASP A 2 -17.35 2.15 49.50
CA ASP A 2 -17.00 2.11 48.09
C ASP A 2 -15.92 3.10 47.66
N ALA A 3 -15.14 2.67 46.66
CA ALA A 3 -14.82 3.47 45.47
C ALA A 3 -14.09 2.58 44.44
N LEU A 4 -14.87 1.87 43.62
CA LEU A 4 -14.45 1.46 42.28
C LEU A 4 -14.62 2.69 41.40
N ASP A 5 -13.56 3.19 40.74
CA ASP A 5 -13.73 3.80 39.42
C ASP A 5 -12.42 3.82 38.61
N GLY A 6 -12.34 2.89 37.66
CA GLY A 6 -11.98 3.18 36.27
C GLY A 6 -10.67 3.91 35.96
N LEU A 7 -9.52 3.26 36.12
CA LEU A 7 -8.37 3.56 35.27
C LEU A 7 -8.43 2.66 34.04
N PRO A 8 -8.68 3.20 32.82
CA PRO A 8 -8.76 2.38 31.62
C PRO A 8 -7.41 1.68 31.39
N PRO A 9 -7.40 0.35 31.16
CA PRO A 9 -6.19 -0.36 30.79
C PRO A 9 -5.74 0.14 29.42
N VAL A 10 -4.66 0.91 29.46
CA VAL A 10 -3.61 1.07 28.45
C VAL A 10 -4.01 0.55 27.05
N LYS A 11 -4.60 1.42 26.22
CA LYS A 11 -4.48 1.23 24.77
C LYS A 11 -3.10 1.74 24.39
N VAL A 12 -2.16 0.80 24.37
CA VAL A 12 -0.80 0.96 23.83
C VAL A 12 -0.93 1.33 22.36
N HIS A 13 -1.07 2.61 22.05
CA HIS A 13 -0.83 3.12 20.70
C HIS A 13 0.63 3.57 20.65
N CYS A 14 1.54 2.60 20.63
CA CYS A 14 2.94 2.85 20.40
C CYS A 14 3.47 1.90 19.33
N SER A 15 4.22 2.50 18.39
CA SER A 15 5.40 1.87 17.78
C SER A 15 5.24 1.04 16.51
N VAL A 16 4.48 1.49 15.50
CA VAL A 16 4.79 1.09 14.10
C VAL A 16 4.59 2.26 13.14
N LEU A 17 5.08 3.46 13.49
CA LEU A 17 5.00 4.65 12.63
C LEU A 17 6.35 5.35 12.40
N ALA A 18 7.46 4.70 12.74
CA ALA A 18 8.79 5.33 12.74
C ALA A 18 9.93 4.51 12.11
N ALA A 19 9.64 3.43 11.36
CA ALA A 19 10.68 2.60 10.76
C ALA A 19 10.56 2.40 9.23
N ASP A 20 9.45 2.77 8.59
CA ASP A 20 9.21 2.50 7.17
C ASP A 20 9.47 3.69 6.23
N THR A 21 9.85 4.84 6.77
CA THR A 21 10.16 6.05 5.98
C THR A 21 11.49 5.97 5.24
N LEU A 22 12.37 5.03 5.58
CA LEU A 22 13.71 4.93 4.99
C LEU A 22 13.74 4.13 3.68
N GLN A 23 12.86 3.12 3.49
CA GLN A 23 12.88 2.32 2.25
C GLN A 23 12.36 3.09 1.03
N SER A 24 11.28 3.86 1.19
CA SER A 24 10.74 4.67 0.08
C SER A 24 11.68 5.79 -0.37
N ALA A 25 12.55 6.29 0.51
CA ALA A 25 13.56 7.28 0.15
C ALA A 25 14.69 6.69 -0.72
N ILE A 26 15.07 5.43 -0.51
CA ILE A 26 16.14 4.76 -1.28
C ILE A 26 15.67 4.48 -2.71
N SER A 27 14.46 3.94 -2.89
CA SER A 27 13.90 3.73 -4.24
C SER A 27 13.70 5.04 -5.01
N ASN A 28 13.37 6.13 -4.31
CA ASN A 28 13.29 7.46 -4.93
C ASN A 28 14.69 8.01 -5.32
N TYR A 29 15.75 7.67 -4.56
CA TYR A 29 17.12 8.07 -4.89
C TYR A 29 17.64 7.38 -6.16
N GLU A 30 17.35 6.09 -6.35
CA GLU A 30 17.78 5.30 -7.52
C GLU A 30 17.12 5.76 -8.83
N ILE A 31 15.86 6.22 -8.75
CA ILE A 31 15.12 6.81 -9.88
C ILE A 31 15.65 8.23 -10.19
N ALA A 32 15.90 9.04 -9.15
CA ALA A 32 16.37 10.41 -9.31
C ALA A 32 17.81 10.53 -9.83
N HIS A 33 18.67 9.51 -9.63
CA HIS A 33 20.06 9.50 -10.10
C HIS A 33 20.25 8.92 -11.52
N GLY A 34 19.18 8.64 -12.27
CA GLY A 34 19.25 8.47 -13.73
C GLY A 34 19.93 7.18 -14.23
N LEU A 35 19.95 6.10 -13.44
CA LEU A 35 20.47 4.78 -13.86
C LEU A 35 19.48 3.95 -14.69
N LYS A 36 18.26 4.46 -14.97
CA LYS A 36 17.27 3.82 -15.85
C LYS A 36 16.58 4.87 -16.73
N GLU A 37 16.62 4.64 -18.04
CA GLU A 37 15.87 5.40 -19.05
C GLU A 37 14.36 5.20 -18.86
N VAL A 38 13.57 6.28 -18.82
CA VAL A 38 12.11 6.21 -18.76
C VAL A 38 11.53 6.54 -20.14
N PRO A 39 10.70 5.64 -20.68
CA PRO A 39 9.28 5.97 -20.84
C PRO A 39 8.34 4.87 -20.31
N ASN A 40 8.88 3.92 -19.56
CA ASN A 40 8.24 2.65 -19.20
C ASN A 40 7.69 2.67 -17.76
N PHE A 41 6.52 2.05 -17.60
CA PHE A 41 5.78 1.78 -16.37
C PHE A 41 6.68 1.59 -15.15
N GLY A 42 6.41 2.35 -14.08
CA GLY A 42 7.22 2.34 -12.86
C GLY A 42 6.41 2.55 -11.60
N LYS A 43 7.10 2.73 -10.46
CA LYS A 43 6.46 2.91 -9.14
C LYS A 43 5.44 4.06 -9.15
N ALA A 44 5.76 5.18 -9.79
CA ALA A 44 4.86 6.32 -9.90
C ALA A 44 3.56 5.97 -10.66
N THR A 45 3.66 5.24 -11.77
CA THR A 45 2.50 4.78 -12.55
C THR A 45 1.62 3.85 -11.72
N ILE A 46 2.23 2.91 -11.00
CA ILE A 46 1.50 1.99 -10.12
C ILE A 46 0.78 2.76 -9.01
N GLU A 47 1.43 3.77 -8.43
CA GLU A 47 0.79 4.64 -7.43
C GLU A 47 -0.41 5.41 -7.99
N GLU A 48 -0.29 5.95 -9.21
CA GLU A 48 -1.40 6.63 -9.88
C GLU A 48 -2.57 5.68 -10.20
N GLU A 49 -2.28 4.44 -10.61
CA GLU A 49 -3.31 3.42 -10.81
C GLU A 49 -3.99 3.03 -9.50
N LEU A 50 -3.22 2.84 -8.43
CA LEU A 50 -3.76 2.55 -7.10
C LEU A 50 -4.64 3.68 -6.57
N ARG A 51 -4.31 4.95 -6.87
CA ARG A 51 -5.14 6.11 -6.48
C ARG A 51 -6.52 6.12 -7.15
N LYS A 52 -6.70 5.43 -8.27
CA LYS A 52 -8.03 5.30 -8.91
C LYS A 52 -8.92 4.31 -8.18
N ILE A 53 -8.35 3.46 -7.33
CA ILE A 53 -9.07 2.42 -6.61
C ILE A 53 -9.63 3.02 -5.33
N ILE A 54 -10.94 3.22 -5.33
CA ILE A 54 -11.67 3.80 -4.22
C ILE A 54 -12.06 2.71 -3.24
N TYR A 55 -11.79 2.94 -1.96
CA TYR A 55 -12.24 2.08 -0.90
C TYR A 55 -13.71 2.38 -0.57
N PRO A 56 -14.66 1.52 -0.93
CA PRO A 56 -16.10 1.87 -0.97
C PRO A 56 -16.73 2.09 0.40
N GLN A 57 -16.14 1.53 1.48
CA GLN A 57 -16.62 1.78 2.84
C GLN A 57 -16.42 3.23 3.28
N VAL A 58 -15.38 3.91 2.76
CA VAL A 58 -15.00 5.28 3.15
C VAL A 58 -15.24 6.28 2.03
N GLY A 59 -15.22 5.82 0.77
CA GLY A 59 -15.36 6.67 -0.42
C GLY A 59 -14.09 7.44 -0.79
N GLU A 60 -12.93 7.04 -0.26
CA GLU A 60 -11.63 7.64 -0.53
C GLU A 60 -10.66 6.59 -1.11
N ASP A 61 -9.62 7.01 -1.81
CA ASP A 61 -8.68 6.10 -2.45
C ASP A 61 -7.73 5.40 -1.46
N ILE A 62 -7.30 4.19 -1.82
CA ILE A 62 -6.47 3.33 -0.94
C ILE A 62 -5.07 3.91 -0.64
N ILE A 63 -4.59 4.85 -1.45
CA ILE A 63 -3.30 5.54 -1.25
C ILE A 63 -3.47 6.66 -0.21
N SER A 64 -4.48 7.52 -0.38
CA SER A 64 -4.82 8.61 0.55
C SER A 64 -5.18 8.07 1.93
N LEU A 65 -5.88 6.94 1.98
CA LEU A 65 -6.19 6.22 3.21
C LEU A 65 -4.97 5.55 3.86
N LYS A 66 -3.78 5.62 3.24
CA LYS A 66 -2.54 4.98 3.69
C LYS A 66 -2.71 3.47 3.93
N MET A 67 -3.58 2.83 3.15
CA MET A 67 -3.78 1.39 3.21
C MET A 67 -2.64 0.64 2.53
N VAL A 68 -2.02 1.24 1.51
CA VAL A 68 -0.83 0.69 0.87
C VAL A 68 0.40 1.06 1.69
N LYS A 69 1.11 0.05 2.20
CA LYS A 69 2.36 0.21 2.97
C LYS A 69 3.57 0.31 2.06
N TYR A 70 3.64 -0.53 1.05
CA TYR A 70 4.77 -0.61 0.15
C TYR A 70 4.34 -0.91 -1.29
N ILE A 71 5.07 -0.32 -2.24
CA ILE A 71 4.94 -0.55 -3.67
C ILE A 71 6.35 -0.80 -4.21
N GLY A 72 6.56 -2.00 -4.73
CA GLY A 72 7.78 -2.43 -5.39
C GLY A 72 7.50 -2.76 -6.85
N PHE A 73 8.43 -2.40 -7.72
CA PHE A 73 8.41 -2.79 -9.12
C PHE A 73 9.82 -3.15 -9.58
N GLN A 74 10.01 -4.39 -10.01
CA GLN A 74 11.29 -4.89 -10.47
C GLN A 74 11.09 -5.87 -11.63
N ASP A 75 11.71 -5.61 -12.78
CA ASP A 75 11.71 -6.49 -13.97
C ASP A 75 10.33 -7.03 -14.44
N GLY A 76 9.27 -6.26 -14.17
CA GLY A 76 7.89 -6.62 -14.51
C GLY A 76 7.13 -7.34 -13.39
N GLU A 77 7.75 -7.56 -12.23
CA GLU A 77 7.09 -8.03 -11.02
C GLU A 77 6.68 -6.83 -10.16
N VAL A 78 5.36 -6.68 -9.96
CA VAL A 78 4.78 -5.68 -9.06
C VAL A 78 4.51 -6.34 -7.72
N THR A 79 5.02 -5.74 -6.64
CA THR A 79 4.79 -6.16 -5.26
C THR A 79 4.09 -5.05 -4.50
N ILE A 80 2.95 -5.34 -3.89
CA ILE A 80 2.16 -4.35 -3.15
C ILE A 80 1.85 -4.93 -1.78
N ASP A 81 2.29 -4.24 -0.74
CA ASP A 81 1.92 -4.59 0.64
C ASP A 81 0.76 -3.70 1.08
N MET A 82 -0.35 -4.34 1.40
CA MET A 82 -1.56 -3.68 1.84
C MET A 82 -1.85 -3.97 3.29
N ASN A 83 -2.33 -2.97 4.00
CA ASN A 83 -2.76 -3.04 5.39
C ASN A 83 -4.28 -3.23 5.47
N ILE A 84 -4.79 -4.33 4.91
CA ILE A 84 -6.20 -4.70 4.99
C ILE A 84 -6.38 -5.94 5.85
N MET A 85 -7.23 -5.83 6.88
CA MET A 85 -7.53 -6.92 7.80
C MET A 85 -8.21 -8.10 7.09
N LYS A 86 -7.99 -9.34 7.54
CA LYS A 86 -8.58 -10.55 6.93
C LYS A 86 -10.11 -10.60 6.99
N PHE A 87 -10.71 -9.91 7.95
CA PHE A 87 -12.17 -9.84 8.10
C PHE A 87 -12.81 -8.77 7.21
N ASP A 88 -12.00 -7.99 6.48
CA ASP A 88 -12.50 -6.95 5.61
C ASP A 88 -13.09 -7.57 4.34
N GLN A 89 -14.39 -7.40 4.15
CA GLN A 89 -15.11 -7.94 2.99
C GLN A 89 -14.65 -7.34 1.65
N TRP A 90 -14.00 -6.18 1.68
CA TRP A 90 -13.52 -5.49 0.49
C TRP A 90 -12.12 -5.90 0.09
N ARG A 91 -11.42 -6.70 0.92
CA ARG A 91 -10.05 -7.13 0.67
C ARG A 91 -9.88 -7.79 -0.69
N ASP A 92 -10.69 -8.80 -0.98
CA ASP A 92 -10.65 -9.50 -2.27
C ASP A 92 -11.05 -8.58 -3.43
N ASN A 93 -12.07 -7.73 -3.23
CA ASN A 93 -12.50 -6.78 -4.26
C ASN A 93 -11.38 -5.80 -4.63
N ILE A 94 -10.71 -5.20 -3.64
CA ILE A 94 -9.59 -4.29 -3.89
C ILE A 94 -8.41 -5.04 -4.52
N ALA A 95 -8.13 -6.28 -4.08
CA ALA A 95 -7.07 -7.09 -4.67
C ALA A 95 -7.29 -7.34 -6.17
N GLU A 96 -8.52 -7.68 -6.54
CA GLU A 96 -8.91 -7.91 -7.93
C GLU A 96 -8.86 -6.60 -8.73
N GLU A 97 -9.39 -5.49 -8.21
CA GLU A 97 -9.29 -4.17 -8.86
C GLU A 97 -7.84 -3.78 -9.15
N ILE A 98 -6.93 -3.98 -8.19
CA ILE A 98 -5.49 -3.74 -8.38
C ILE A 98 -4.95 -4.59 -9.52
N ARG A 99 -5.29 -5.88 -9.54
CA ARG A 99 -4.87 -6.78 -10.63
C ARG A 99 -5.44 -6.30 -11.97
N GLU A 100 -6.69 -5.89 -12.01
CA GLU A 100 -7.36 -5.41 -13.21
C GLU A 100 -6.75 -4.13 -13.78
N HIS A 101 -6.35 -3.22 -12.92
CA HIS A 101 -5.67 -2.00 -13.32
C HIS A 101 -4.26 -2.29 -13.85
N LEU A 102 -3.49 -3.12 -13.14
CA LEU A 102 -2.09 -3.34 -13.47
C LEU A 102 -1.89 -4.36 -14.61
N GLN A 103 -2.77 -5.34 -14.78
CA GLN A 103 -2.69 -6.32 -15.87
C GLN A 103 -2.88 -5.71 -17.27
N LYS A 104 -3.44 -4.49 -17.34
CA LYS A 104 -3.58 -3.74 -18.61
C LYS A 104 -2.23 -3.35 -19.20
N TYR A 105 -1.18 -3.31 -18.37
CA TYR A 105 0.15 -2.92 -18.78
C TYR A 105 0.96 -4.15 -19.20
N PRO A 106 1.50 -4.17 -20.44
CA PRO A 106 2.29 -5.31 -20.92
C PRO A 106 3.61 -5.50 -20.16
N GLU A 107 4.02 -4.48 -19.41
CA GLU A 107 5.21 -4.51 -18.55
C GLU A 107 4.99 -5.32 -17.27
N VAL A 108 3.73 -5.52 -16.86
CA VAL A 108 3.38 -6.28 -15.67
C VAL A 108 3.28 -7.76 -16.03
N LYS A 109 4.32 -8.50 -15.67
CA LYS A 109 4.37 -9.96 -15.83
C LYS A 109 3.74 -10.69 -14.65
N LYS A 110 3.84 -10.11 -13.46
CA LYS A 110 3.36 -10.75 -12.23
C LYS A 110 2.99 -9.70 -11.19
N ILE A 111 1.91 -9.97 -10.46
CA ILE A 111 1.39 -9.10 -9.42
C ILE A 111 1.32 -9.90 -8.12
N THR A 112 2.03 -9.45 -7.11
CA THR A 112 2.04 -10.02 -5.77
C THR A 112 1.43 -9.01 -4.82
N ILE A 113 0.30 -9.36 -4.20
CA ILE A 113 -0.37 -8.51 -3.22
C ILE A 113 -0.27 -9.21 -1.87
N ASN A 114 0.46 -8.60 -0.95
CA ASN A 114 0.63 -9.08 0.41
C ASN A 114 -0.36 -8.38 1.32
N PHE A 115 -0.91 -9.14 2.25
CA PHE A 115 -1.82 -8.63 3.27
C PHE A 115 -1.42 -9.22 4.63
N PRO A 116 -1.72 -8.54 5.74
CA PRO A 116 -1.59 -9.11 7.08
C PRO A 116 -2.58 -10.27 7.33
#